data_AF-A0A2P6R0P5-F1
#
_entry.id   AF-A0A2P6R0P5-F1
#
_cell.length_a   1.000
_cell.length_b   1.000
_cell.length_c   1.000
_cell.angle_alpha   90.00
_cell.angle_beta   90.00
_cell.angle_gamma   90.00
#
_symmetry.space_group_name_H-M   'P 1'
#
loop_
_entity.id
_entity.type
_entity.pdbx_description
1 polymer ?
#
loop_
_entity_poly.entity_id
_entity_poly.type
_entity_poly.pdbx_seq_one_letter_code
_entity_poly.pdbx_strand_id
1 'polypeptide(L)' 'MYGFEAMTFNIHGGYLEAIIRGHRAGLLTTADYNNLYQCETHDDIKMHLFATEYSPYLQNGALWNYISLSYRGFVF' A
#
# COMPACT_ATOMS: atom_id res chain seq x y z
N MET A 1 -22.72 17.68 20.72
CA MET A 1 -21.71 18.36 21.57
C MET A 1 -20.35 17.74 21.23
N TYR A 2 -19.71 18.18 20.13
CA TYR A 2 -18.41 17.63 19.64
C TYR A 2 -17.45 18.72 19.14
N GLY A 3 -17.88 19.98 19.06
CA GLY A 3 -17.09 21.05 18.44
C GLY A 3 -15.88 21.52 19.29
N PHE A 4 -15.96 21.42 20.62
CA PHE A 4 -14.86 21.83 21.51
C PHE A 4 -13.77 20.76 21.61
N GLU A 5 -14.13 19.48 21.50
CA GLU A 5 -13.19 18.35 21.52
C GLU A 5 -12.30 18.35 20.26
N ALA A 6 -12.84 18.68 19.08
CA ALA A 6 -12.04 18.79 17.87
C ALA A 6 -10.94 19.88 17.96
N MET A 7 -11.17 20.92 18.77
CA MET A 7 -10.25 22.06 18.92
C MET A 7 -9.05 21.72 19.82
N THR A 8 -9.24 20.91 20.86
CA THR A 8 -8.17 20.41 21.74
C THR A 8 -7.56 19.10 21.25
N PHE A 9 -8.28 18.32 20.44
CA PHE A 9 -7.81 17.07 19.85
C PHE A 9 -6.63 17.27 18.90
N ASN A 10 -6.59 18.36 18.12
CA ASN A 10 -5.45 18.66 17.27
C ASN A 10 -4.15 18.93 18.06
N ILE A 11 -4.22 19.33 19.33
CA ILE A 11 -3.05 19.59 20.18
C ILE A 11 -2.35 18.28 20.58
N HIS A 12 -3.13 17.23 20.84
CA HIS A 12 -2.60 15.95 21.35
C HIS A 12 -2.61 14.81 20.30
N GLY A 13 -3.62 14.76 19.44
CA GLY A 13 -3.85 13.70 18.46
C GLY A 13 -3.64 14.12 17.00
N GLY A 14 -3.46 15.42 16.71
CA GLY A 14 -3.36 15.92 15.34
C GLY A 14 -2.21 15.32 14.53
N TYR A 15 -1.06 15.08 15.17
CA TYR A 15 0.09 14.43 14.51
C TYR A 15 -0.20 12.97 14.13
N LEU A 16 -0.77 12.20 15.06
CA LEU A 16 -1.12 10.80 14.82
C LEU A 16 -2.21 10.68 13.74
N GLU A 17 -3.22 11.54 13.78
CA GLU A 17 -4.26 11.62 12.76
C GLU A 17 -3.72 11.97 11.38
N ALA A 18 -2.78 12.92 11.30
CA ALA A 18 -2.14 13.27 10.03
C ALA A 18 -1.41 12.08 9.41
N ILE A 19 -0.70 11.29 10.23
CA ILE A 19 -0.03 10.06 9.79
C ILE A 19 -1.05 9.01 9.33
N ILE A 20 -2.09 8.74 10.13
CA ILE A 20 -3.11 7.76 9.80
C ILE A 20 -3.84 8.14 8.50
N ARG A 21 -4.14 9.43 8.31
CA ARG A 21 -4.75 9.95 7.07
C ARG A 21 -3.80 9.85 5.88
N GLY A 22 -2.50 10.07 6.08
CA GLY A 22 -1.48 9.83 5.07
C GLY A 22 -1.47 8.36 4.63
N HIS A 23 -1.39 7.42 5.57
CA HIS A 23 -1.45 5.99 5.26
C HIS A 23 -2.78 5.56 4.62
N ARG A 24 -3.90 6.17 5.02
CA ARG A 24 -5.20 5.91 4.39
C ARG A 24 -5.25 6.41 2.94
N ALA A 25 -4.57 7.52 2.63
CA ALA A 25 -4.47 8.04 1.27
C ALA A 25 -3.58 7.15 0.38
N GLY A 26 -2.68 6.38 0.98
CA GLY A 26 -1.86 5.36 0.31
C GLY A 26 -2.55 4.06 -0.06
N LEU A 27 -3.78 3.84 0.44
CA LEU A 27 -4.55 2.66 0.09
C LEU A 27 -5.03 2.75 -1.37
N LEU A 28 -5.01 1.61 -2.06
CA LEU A 28 -5.48 1.55 -3.45
C LEU A 28 -6.92 2.04 -3.56
N THR A 29 -7.13 2.96 -4.48
CA THR A 29 -8.47 3.47 -4.77
C THR A 29 -9.21 2.52 -5.70
N THR A 30 -10.52 2.66 -5.80
CA THR A 30 -11.34 1.89 -6.75
C THR A 30 -10.87 2.06 -8.20
N ALA A 31 -10.30 3.21 -8.55
CA ALA A 31 -9.71 3.43 -9.87
C ALA A 31 -8.46 2.58 -10.09
N ASP A 32 -7.58 2.47 -9.08
CA ASP A 32 -6.39 1.62 -9.14
C ASP A 32 -6.78 0.14 -9.28
N TYR A 33 -7.82 -0.31 -8.57
CA TYR A 33 -8.35 -1.67 -8.72
C TYR A 33 -8.90 -1.94 -10.14
N ASN A 34 -9.57 -0.96 -10.76
CA ASN A 34 -10.05 -1.10 -12.13
C ASN A 34 -8.89 -1.20 -13.13
N ASN A 35 -7.79 -0.50 -12.90
CA ASN A 35 -6.58 -0.60 -13.71
C ASN A 35 -5.92 -1.98 -13.55
N LEU A 36 -5.85 -2.51 -12.33
CA LEU A 36 -5.30 -3.84 -12.05
C LEU A 36 -6.12 -4.98 -12.69
N TYR A 37 -7.45 -4.83 -12.76
CA TYR A 37 -8.32 -5.81 -13.42
C TYR A 37 -8.04 -5.93 -14.93
N GLN A 38 -7.54 -4.86 -15.55
CA GLN A 38 -7.28 -4.79 -16.99
C GLN A 38 -5.86 -5.23 -17.38
N CYS A 39 -4.97 -5.46 -16.41
CA CYS A 39 -3.62 -5.92 -16.69
C CYS A 39 -3.61 -7.38 -17.16
N GLU A 40 -3.02 -7.65 -18.31
CA GLU A 40 -2.88 -9.01 -18.85
C GLU A 40 -1.57 -9.68 -18.45
N THR A 41 -0.53 -8.87 -18.17
CA THR A 41 0.78 -9.39 -17.79
C THR A 41 1.15 -9.04 -16.36
N HIS A 42 2.00 -9.88 -15.79
CA HIS A 42 2.51 -9.68 -14.45
C HIS A 42 3.41 -8.44 -14.32
N ASP A 43 4.02 -7.99 -15.42
CA ASP A 43 4.85 -6.79 -15.45
C ASP A 43 3.99 -5.52 -15.40
N ASP A 44 2.81 -5.52 -16.05
CA ASP A 44 1.86 -4.42 -16.00
C ASP A 44 1.33 -4.19 -14.57
N ILE A 45 1.05 -5.28 -13.85
CA ILE A 45 0.65 -5.23 -12.43
C ILE A 45 1.74 -4.58 -11.59
N LYS A 46 3.02 -4.91 -11.83
CA LYS A 46 4.14 -4.27 -11.15
C LYS A 46 4.18 -2.79 -11.47
N MET A 47 4.06 -2.41 -12.74
CA MET A 47 4.11 -1.01 -13.16
C MET A 47 3.02 -0.17 -12.48
N HIS A 48 1.78 -0.66 -12.45
CA HIS A 48 0.66 0.03 -11.81
C HIS A 48 0.83 0.12 -10.29
N LEU A 49 1.33 -0.93 -9.63
CA LEU A 49 1.63 -0.87 -8.19
C LEU A 49 2.87 -0.01 -7.88
N PHE A 50 3.82 0.10 -8.80
CA PHE A 50 4.99 0.97 -8.65
C PHE A 50 4.63 2.46 -8.73
N ALA A 51 3.55 2.78 -9.43
CA ALA A 51 2.98 4.13 -9.48
C ALA A 51 2.26 4.52 -8.17
N THR A 52 2.00 3.55 -7.29
CA THR A 52 1.39 3.77 -5.97
C THR A 52 2.46 3.77 -4.87
N GLU A 53 2.04 4.07 -3.63
CA GLU A 53 2.93 4.07 -2.46
C GLU A 53 3.55 2.70 -2.12
N TYR A 54 3.20 1.65 -2.87
CA TYR A 54 3.76 0.30 -2.75
C TYR A 54 5.13 0.12 -3.45
N SER A 55 5.60 1.12 -4.19
CA SER A 55 6.90 1.12 -4.89
C SER A 55 8.10 0.60 -4.07
N PRO A 56 8.31 1.03 -2.80
CA PRO A 56 9.47 0.59 -2.00
C PRO A 56 9.45 -0.91 -1.68
N TYR A 57 8.25 -1.50 -1.59
CA TYR A 57 8.07 -2.92 -1.28
C TYR A 57 8.29 -3.82 -2.50
N LEU A 58 8.20 -3.25 -3.71
CA LEU A 58 8.38 -3.97 -4.97
C LEU A 58 9.83 -3.90 -5.49
N GLN A 59 10.55 -2.82 -5.20
CA GLN A 59 11.93 -2.59 -5.67
C GLN A 59 12.93 -3.66 -5.23
N ASN A 60 12.78 -4.23 -4.04
CA ASN A 60 13.79 -5.13 -3.47
C ASN A 60 13.63 -6.61 -3.83
N GLY A 61 12.67 -6.99 -4.69
CA GLY A 61 12.47 -8.39 -5.07
C GLY A 61 12.28 -9.34 -3.87
N ALA A 62 11.96 -8.81 -2.68
CA ALA A 62 11.91 -9.59 -1.45
C ALA A 62 10.75 -10.57 -1.50
N LEU A 63 9.57 -10.13 -1.93
CA LEU A 63 8.42 -11.02 -2.14
C LEU A 63 8.72 -12.11 -3.19
N TRP A 64 9.43 -11.78 -4.28
CA TRP A 64 9.81 -12.75 -5.32
C TRP A 64 10.87 -13.75 -4.85
N ASN A 65 11.83 -13.31 -4.04
CA ASN A 65 12.79 -14.21 -3.41
C ASN A 65 12.11 -15.12 -2.38
N TYR A 66 11.23 -14.60 -1.53
CA TYR A 66 10.47 -15.43 -0.58
C TYR A 66 9.56 -16.45 -1.27
N ILE A 67 8.88 -16.06 -2.35
CA ILE A 67 8.03 -16.96 -3.13
C ILE A 67 8.89 -18.00 -3.89
N SER A 68 9.99 -17.59 -4.53
CA SER A 68 10.88 -18.52 -5.22
C SER A 68 11.66 -19.44 -4.27
N LEU A 69 12.03 -19.00 -3.07
CA LEU A 69 12.58 -19.86 -2.02
C LEU A 69 11.53 -20.88 -1.54
N SER A 70 10.27 -20.48 -1.42
CA SER A 70 9.18 -21.41 -1.08
C SER A 70 8.98 -22.48 -2.16
N TYR A 71 9.15 -22.14 -3.45
CA TYR A 71 9.08 -23.12 -4.54
C TYR A 71 10.37 -23.94 -4.71
N ARG A 72 11.54 -23.42 -4.34
CA ARG A 72 12.83 -24.16 -4.37
C ARG A 72 13.01 -25.12 -3.20
N GLY A 73 12.21 -25.01 -2.14
CA GLY A 73 12.14 -25.96 -1.02
C GLY A 73 11.12 -27.09 -1.19
N PHE A 74 10.37 -27.13 -2.31
CA PHE A 74 9.33 -28.14 -2.58
C PHE A 74 9.67 -29.06 -3.76
N VAL A 75 10.95 -29.11 -4.16
CA VAL A 75 11.48 -30.16 -5.03
C VAL A 75 12.41 -31.01 -4.16
N PHE A 76 12.09 -32.31 -4.08
CA PHE A 76 12.79 -33.35 -3.31
C PHE A 76 14.31 -33.28 -3.37
#